data_AF-A0A8T4LHP6-F1
#
_entry.id   AF-A0A8T4LHP6-F1
#
_cell.length_a   1.000
_cell.length_b   1.000
_cell.length_c   1.000
_cell.angle_alpha   90.00
_cell.angle_beta   90.00
_cell.angle_gamma   90.00
#
_symmetry.space_group_name_H-M   'P 1'
#
loop_
_entity.id
_entity.type
_entity.pdbx_description
1 polymer ?
#
loop_
_entity_poly.entity_id
_entity_poly.type
_entity_poly.pdbx_seq_one_letter_code
_entity_poly.pdbx_strand_id
1 'polypeptide(L)'
;MINKKAQEEMVGFVLIVIIVSIIGIIILGINLNRPRNIEAQTSIELDSFSSAILSYTTNCEIPETNPRKVRELIKDCKQNDICSNGQSPCQVLDVTLKELVKHSSYIVESGSYTRYFKISVLNEIGNGTYNEVIPPVKEGDEKECSRKLTDTQPLNLGLGENSIFKIEVCYKN
;
A
#
# COMPACT_ATOMS: atom_id res chain seq x y z
N MET A 1 -5.87 31.24 -63.63
CA MET A 1 -4.85 31.68 -62.64
C MET A 1 -5.05 30.86 -61.38
N ILE A 2 -4.09 29.99 -61.03
CA ILE A 2 -4.20 29.13 -59.85
C ILE A 2 -3.95 30.00 -58.62
N ASN A 3 -4.92 30.05 -57.71
CA ASN A 3 -4.91 30.87 -56.50
C ASN A 3 -3.76 30.44 -55.56
N LYS A 4 -2.66 31.19 -55.58
CA LYS A 4 -1.45 30.92 -54.77
C LYS A 4 -1.69 31.06 -53.26
N LYS A 5 -2.66 31.89 -52.84
CA LYS A 5 -2.97 32.12 -51.41
C LYS A 5 -3.48 30.88 -50.67
N ALA A 6 -4.31 30.05 -51.32
CA ALA A 6 -4.84 28.84 -50.68
C ALA A 6 -3.76 27.77 -50.47
N GLN A 7 -2.70 27.77 -51.29
CA GLN A 7 -1.58 26.84 -51.15
C GLN A 7 -0.64 27.26 -50.00
N GLU A 8 -0.48 28.56 -49.75
CA GLU A 8 0.32 29.06 -48.62
C GLU A 8 -0.30 28.71 -47.26
N GLU A 9 -1.63 28.75 -47.14
CA GLU A 9 -2.33 28.37 -45.90
C GLU A 9 -2.24 26.86 -45.60
N MET A 10 -2.29 26.01 -46.63
CA MET A 10 -2.11 24.56 -46.45
C MET A 10 -0.68 24.21 -46.00
N VAL A 11 0.34 24.90 -46.52
CA VAL A 11 1.73 24.70 -46.10
C VAL A 11 1.94 25.14 -44.64
N GLY A 12 1.30 26.24 -44.23
CA GLY A 12 1.30 26.70 -42.84
C GLY A 12 0.71 25.67 -41.88
N PHE A 13 -0.42 25.06 -42.24
CA PHE A 13 -1.06 24.02 -41.43
C PHE A 13 -0.18 22.78 -41.26
N VAL A 14 0.43 22.30 -42.35
CA VAL A 14 1.32 21.13 -42.31
C VAL A 14 2.53 21.39 -41.40
N LEU A 15 3.10 22.59 -41.47
CA LEU A 15 4.25 22.96 -40.63
C LEU A 15 3.89 22.96 -39.13
N ILE A 16 2.70 23.42 -38.77
CA ILE A 16 2.21 23.40 -37.37
C ILE A 16 2.02 21.95 -36.90
N VAL A 17 1.41 21.07 -37.71
CA VAL A 17 1.19 19.66 -37.35
C VAL A 17 2.52 18.94 -37.08
N ILE A 18 3.55 19.20 -37.88
CA ILE A 18 4.89 18.62 -37.69
C ILE A 18 5.48 19.07 -36.35
N ILE A 19 5.40 20.37 -36.03
CA ILE A 19 5.92 20.92 -34.77
C ILE A 19 5.20 20.29 -33.57
N VAL A 20 3.87 20.22 -33.60
CA VAL A 20 3.07 19.61 -32.52
C VAL A 20 3.42 18.13 -32.35
N SER A 21 3.63 17.40 -33.46
CA SER A 21 4.01 15.99 -33.43
C SER A 21 5.38 15.76 -32.77
N ILE A 22 6.36 16.61 -33.08
CA ILE A 22 7.71 16.55 -32.47
C ILE A 22 7.63 16.82 -30.96
N ILE A 23 6.90 17.87 -30.56
CA ILE A 23 6.70 18.19 -29.15
C ILE A 23 6.01 17.03 -28.42
N GLY A 24 5.00 16.42 -29.05
CA GLY A 24 4.31 15.24 -28.53
C GLY A 24 5.24 14.05 -28.28
N ILE A 25 6.12 13.75 -29.24
CA ILE A 25 7.11 12.65 -29.10
C ILE A 25 8.10 12.94 -27.97
N ILE A 26 8.56 14.18 -27.82
CA ILE A 26 9.49 14.56 -26.74
C ILE A 26 8.81 14.38 -25.38
N ILE A 27 7.57 14.85 -25.21
CA ILE A 27 6.81 14.70 -23.96
C ILE A 27 6.53 13.22 -23.66
N LEU A 28 6.16 12.44 -24.68
CA LEU A 28 5.95 11.00 -24.52
C LEU A 28 7.24 10.30 -24.10
N GLY A 29 8.35 10.63 -24.74
CA GLY A 29 9.68 10.13 -24.40
C GLY A 29 10.03 10.44 -22.95
N ILE A 30 9.88 11.68 -22.50
CA ILE A 30 10.17 12.07 -21.11
C ILE A 30 9.26 11.33 -20.12
N ASN A 31 7.97 11.17 -20.43
CA ASN A 31 7.03 10.48 -19.53
C ASN A 31 7.30 8.97 -19.45
N LEU A 32 7.63 8.32 -20.56
CA LEU A 32 7.92 6.89 -20.60
C LEU A 32 9.29 6.55 -20.01
N ASN A 33 10.27 7.45 -20.15
CA ASN A 33 11.64 7.23 -19.67
C ASN A 33 11.83 7.63 -18.20
N ARG A 34 10.77 8.03 -17.49
CA ARG A 34 10.83 8.13 -16.02
C ARG A 34 11.06 6.72 -15.48
N PRO A 35 12.19 6.46 -14.79
CA PRO A 35 12.36 5.18 -14.12
C PRO A 35 11.17 5.02 -13.19
N ARG A 36 10.36 3.98 -13.42
CA ARG A 36 9.47 3.47 -12.37
C ARG A 36 10.43 3.09 -11.25
N ASN A 37 10.51 3.92 -10.22
CA ASN A 37 11.31 3.62 -9.05
C ASN A 37 11.06 2.16 -8.69
N ILE A 38 12.13 1.36 -8.67
CA ILE A 38 12.12 -0.06 -8.31
C ILE A 38 11.69 -0.23 -6.84
N GLU A 39 11.60 0.88 -6.11
CA GLU A 39 11.03 0.98 -4.78
C GLU A 39 9.50 0.92 -4.85
N ALA A 40 9.00 -0.30 -4.58
CA ALA A 40 7.61 -0.64 -4.32
C ALA A 40 6.63 -0.33 -5.46
N GLN A 41 6.49 -1.28 -6.39
CA GLN A 41 5.24 -1.34 -7.14
C GLN A 41 4.12 -1.63 -6.14
N THR A 42 3.21 -0.68 -5.97
CA THR A 42 1.92 -0.95 -5.34
C THR A 42 1.11 -1.80 -6.31
N SER A 43 0.48 -2.85 -5.81
CA SER A 43 -0.42 -3.69 -6.60
C SER A 43 -1.84 -3.51 -6.09
N ILE A 44 -2.81 -3.41 -6.99
CA ILE A 44 -4.24 -3.25 -6.67
C ILE A 44 -4.70 -4.39 -5.76
N GLU A 45 -4.16 -5.59 -5.96
CA GLU A 45 -4.44 -6.78 -5.15
C GLU A 45 -3.98 -6.61 -3.71
N LEU A 46 -2.79 -6.02 -3.49
CA LEU A 46 -2.23 -5.78 -2.15
C LEU A 46 -2.96 -4.65 -1.42
N ASP A 47 -3.38 -3.60 -2.13
CA ASP A 47 -4.23 -2.51 -1.62
C ASP A 47 -5.63 -3.00 -1.22
N SER A 48 -6.23 -3.86 -2.05
CA SER A 48 -7.52 -4.49 -1.73
C SER A 48 -7.39 -5.40 -0.51
N PHE A 49 -6.28 -6.14 -0.42
CA PHE A 49 -5.99 -7.02 0.71
C PHE A 49 -5.76 -6.26 2.02
N SER A 50 -4.99 -5.16 1.99
CA SER A 50 -4.75 -4.34 3.18
C SER A 50 -6.05 -3.69 3.67
N SER A 51 -6.89 -3.20 2.75
CA SER A 51 -8.21 -2.64 3.04
C SER A 51 -9.16 -3.68 3.65
N ALA A 52 -9.11 -4.93 3.16
CA ALA A 52 -9.86 -6.04 3.72
C ALA A 52 -9.40 -6.38 5.15
N ILE A 53 -8.09 -6.46 5.40
CA ILE A 53 -7.54 -6.70 6.75
C ILE A 53 -8.01 -5.61 7.72
N LEU A 54 -7.88 -4.33 7.35
CA LEU A 54 -8.28 -3.22 8.22
C LEU A 54 -9.77 -3.22 8.54
N SER A 55 -10.58 -3.80 7.65
CA SER A 55 -12.03 -3.93 7.80
C SER A 55 -12.47 -5.22 8.51
N TYR A 56 -11.53 -6.14 8.75
CA TYR A 56 -11.80 -7.42 9.39
C TYR A 56 -12.26 -7.22 10.83
N THR A 57 -13.32 -7.93 11.20
CA THR A 57 -13.90 -7.87 12.55
C THR A 57 -13.12 -8.80 13.47
N THR A 58 -12.72 -8.29 14.63
CA THR A 58 -11.95 -9.04 15.63
C THR A 58 -12.86 -9.55 16.74
N ASN A 59 -12.34 -10.49 17.53
CA ASN A 59 -13.04 -11.03 18.70
C ASN A 59 -13.01 -10.09 19.92
N CYS A 60 -12.39 -8.91 19.80
CA CYS A 60 -12.42 -7.90 20.86
C CYS A 60 -13.71 -7.07 20.73
N GLU A 61 -14.57 -7.19 21.72
CA GLU A 61 -15.71 -6.30 21.94
C GLU A 61 -15.37 -5.34 23.07
N ILE A 62 -15.85 -4.10 23.04
CA ILE A 62 -15.81 -3.21 24.21
C ILE A 62 -17.23 -3.17 24.80
N PRO A 63 -17.41 -3.18 26.13
CA PRO A 63 -18.73 -3.21 26.75
C PRO A 63 -19.65 -2.14 26.15
N GLU A 64 -20.89 -2.52 25.82
CA GLU A 64 -21.90 -1.66 25.17
C GLU A 64 -21.66 -1.30 23.69
N THR A 65 -20.65 -1.87 23.03
CA THR A 65 -20.34 -1.59 21.63
C THR A 65 -20.21 -2.85 20.77
N ASN A 66 -20.28 -2.68 19.44
CA ASN A 66 -20.08 -3.74 18.47
C ASN A 66 -18.63 -4.28 18.48
N PRO A 67 -18.40 -5.49 17.94
CA PRO A 67 -17.06 -6.04 17.74
C PRO A 67 -16.14 -5.06 16.99
N ARG A 68 -14.93 -4.88 17.51
CA ARG A 68 -13.95 -3.95 16.94
C ARG A 68 -13.37 -4.50 15.66
N LYS A 69 -13.31 -3.67 14.63
CA LYS A 69 -12.51 -3.95 13.42
C LYS A 69 -11.03 -3.78 13.71
N VAL A 70 -10.15 -4.41 12.93
CA VAL A 70 -8.69 -4.29 13.09
C VAL A 70 -8.24 -2.83 13.15
N ARG A 71 -8.79 -1.96 12.29
CA ARG A 71 -8.49 -0.52 12.31
C ARG A 71 -8.79 0.14 13.67
N GLU A 72 -9.92 -0.20 14.28
CA GLU A 72 -10.33 0.33 15.58
C GLU A 72 -9.49 -0.31 16.69
N LEU A 73 -9.21 -1.61 16.59
CA LEU A 73 -8.39 -2.34 17.55
C LEU A 73 -6.95 -1.80 17.64
N ILE A 74 -6.39 -1.32 16.53
CA ILE A 74 -5.10 -0.62 16.52
C ILE A 74 -5.15 0.65 17.37
N LYS A 75 -6.27 1.39 17.32
CA LYS A 75 -6.48 2.58 18.15
C LYS A 75 -6.58 2.20 19.63
N ASP A 76 -7.43 1.22 19.93
CA ASP A 76 -7.73 0.78 21.30
C ASP A 76 -6.49 0.18 21.98
N CYS A 77 -5.62 -0.48 21.20
CA CYS A 77 -4.31 -0.96 21.64
C CYS A 77 -3.41 0.17 22.16
N LYS A 78 -3.40 1.34 21.50
CA LYS A 78 -2.63 2.50 22.00
C LYS A 78 -3.23 3.10 23.26
N GLN A 79 -4.56 3.09 23.38
CA GLN A 79 -5.27 3.69 24.51
C GLN A 79 -5.21 2.80 25.77
N ASN A 80 -4.70 1.56 25.65
CA ASN A 80 -4.70 0.54 26.70
C ASN A 80 -6.12 0.23 27.22
N ASP A 81 -7.09 0.25 26.31
CA ASP A 81 -8.45 -0.18 26.62
C ASP A 81 -8.48 -1.69 26.93
N ILE A 82 -9.61 -2.18 27.45
CA ILE A 82 -9.79 -3.59 27.80
C ILE A 82 -11.00 -4.12 27.06
N CYS A 83 -10.83 -5.25 26.36
CA CYS A 83 -11.93 -5.94 25.71
C CYS A 83 -12.89 -6.52 26.78
N SER A 84 -14.17 -6.68 26.47
CA SER A 84 -15.21 -7.27 27.33
C SER A 84 -14.86 -8.66 27.87
N ASN A 85 -14.01 -9.39 27.16
CA ASN A 85 -13.50 -10.70 27.55
C ASN A 85 -12.27 -10.64 28.49
N GLY A 86 -11.85 -9.44 28.91
CA GLY A 86 -10.70 -9.21 29.78
C GLY A 86 -9.33 -9.24 29.09
N GLN A 87 -9.28 -9.42 27.77
CA GLN A 87 -8.02 -9.43 27.01
C GLN A 87 -7.57 -8.01 26.64
N SER A 88 -6.25 -7.84 26.48
CA SER A 88 -5.68 -6.59 25.95
C SER A 88 -5.93 -6.50 24.44
N PRO A 89 -6.42 -5.35 23.91
CA PRO A 89 -6.58 -5.11 22.48
C PRO A 89 -5.32 -5.40 21.66
N CYS A 90 -4.13 -5.08 22.18
CA CYS A 90 -2.86 -5.36 21.51
C CYS A 90 -2.59 -6.86 21.36
N GLN A 91 -2.96 -7.66 22.37
CA GLN A 91 -2.81 -9.12 22.31
C GLN A 91 -3.77 -9.73 21.29
N VAL A 92 -5.04 -9.28 21.30
CA VAL A 92 -6.02 -9.71 20.31
C VAL A 92 -5.59 -9.32 18.90
N LEU A 93 -5.02 -8.12 18.73
CA LEU A 93 -4.51 -7.64 17.46
C LEU A 93 -3.35 -8.49 16.94
N ASP A 94 -2.36 -8.80 17.80
CA ASP A 94 -1.22 -9.65 17.44
C ASP A 94 -1.69 -11.05 16.97
N VAL A 95 -2.59 -11.67 17.74
CA VAL A 95 -3.17 -12.97 17.37
C VAL A 95 -3.96 -12.89 16.07
N THR A 96 -4.83 -11.89 15.94
CA THR A 96 -5.67 -11.71 14.74
C THR A 96 -4.82 -11.51 13.49
N LEU A 97 -3.77 -10.68 13.56
CA LEU A 97 -2.89 -10.47 12.41
C LEU A 97 -2.12 -11.75 12.05
N LYS A 98 -1.61 -12.49 13.04
CA LYS A 98 -0.95 -13.80 12.79
C LYS A 98 -1.88 -14.79 12.12
N GLU A 99 -3.13 -14.89 12.56
CA GLU A 99 -4.13 -15.75 11.91
C GLU A 99 -4.43 -15.30 10.49
N LEU A 100 -4.60 -13.99 10.26
CA LEU A 100 -4.83 -13.44 8.93
C LEU A 100 -3.66 -13.70 7.99
N VAL A 101 -2.41 -13.60 8.44
CA VAL A 101 -1.23 -13.95 7.63
C VAL A 101 -1.23 -15.43 7.29
N LYS A 102 -1.45 -16.29 8.27
CA LYS A 102 -1.45 -17.75 8.11
C LYS A 102 -2.52 -18.23 7.12
N HIS A 103 -3.68 -17.57 7.11
CA HIS A 103 -4.80 -17.89 6.21
C HIS A 103 -4.88 -16.98 4.98
N SER A 104 -3.85 -16.16 4.73
CA SER A 104 -3.81 -15.27 3.57
C SER A 104 -3.52 -16.03 2.27
N SER A 105 -3.74 -15.35 1.15
CA SER A 105 -3.33 -15.82 -0.19
C SER A 105 -1.81 -15.81 -0.39
N TYR A 106 -1.04 -15.20 0.52
CA TYR A 106 0.41 -15.04 0.42
C TYR A 106 1.15 -16.13 1.23
N ILE A 107 0.98 -17.39 0.80
CA ILE A 107 1.57 -18.56 1.48
C ILE A 107 3.08 -18.61 1.24
N VAL A 108 3.85 -18.68 2.33
CA VAL A 108 5.31 -18.81 2.31
C VAL A 108 5.70 -20.26 2.61
N GLU A 109 5.81 -21.07 1.56
CA GLU A 109 6.16 -22.50 1.65
C GLU A 109 7.28 -22.88 0.66
N SER A 110 7.92 -24.03 0.89
CA SER A 110 8.94 -24.60 -0.02
C SER A 110 8.31 -25.00 -1.36
N GLY A 111 8.29 -24.06 -2.31
CA GLY A 111 7.69 -24.23 -3.64
C GLY A 111 6.77 -23.07 -4.05
N SER A 112 6.42 -22.19 -3.10
CA SER A 112 5.67 -20.96 -3.40
C SER A 112 6.55 -19.92 -4.10
N TYR A 113 5.90 -19.10 -4.93
CA TYR A 113 6.50 -17.89 -5.52
C TYR A 113 6.75 -16.83 -4.45
N THR A 114 5.94 -16.79 -3.40
CA THR A 114 6.07 -15.84 -2.28
C THR A 114 7.13 -16.34 -1.31
N ARG A 115 8.14 -15.51 -1.03
CA ARG A 115 9.27 -15.86 -0.13
C ARG A 115 9.24 -15.13 1.19
N TYR A 116 8.62 -13.96 1.21
CA TYR A 116 8.56 -13.14 2.40
C TYR A 116 7.29 -12.32 2.41
N PHE A 117 6.67 -12.25 3.58
CA PHE A 117 5.47 -11.49 3.83
C PHE A 117 5.61 -10.81 5.20
N LYS A 118 5.34 -9.50 5.29
CA LYS A 118 5.41 -8.74 6.54
C LYS A 118 4.27 -7.74 6.66
N ILE A 119 3.65 -7.70 7.83
CA ILE A 119 2.69 -6.66 8.24
C ILE A 119 3.31 -5.86 9.38
N SER A 120 3.24 -4.54 9.26
CA SER A 120 3.69 -3.60 10.29
C SER A 120 2.63 -2.54 10.54
N VAL A 121 2.40 -2.25 11.81
CA VAL A 121 1.63 -1.09 12.26
C VAL A 121 2.62 -0.08 12.82
N LEU A 122 2.75 1.06 12.17
CA LEU A 122 3.75 2.06 12.48
C LEU A 122 3.07 3.35 12.93
N ASN A 123 3.70 4.07 13.84
CA ASN A 123 3.22 5.34 14.37
C ASN A 123 4.29 6.42 14.23
N GLU A 124 3.93 7.57 13.70
CA GLU A 124 4.83 8.72 13.58
C GLU A 124 5.01 9.41 14.94
N ILE A 125 6.26 9.53 15.38
CA ILE A 125 6.62 10.18 16.66
C ILE A 125 7.08 11.63 16.42
N GLY A 126 7.54 11.92 15.20
CA GLY A 126 8.05 13.23 14.80
C GLY A 126 9.11 13.12 13.70
N ASN A 127 9.24 14.18 12.89
CA ASN A 127 10.22 14.31 11.80
C ASN A 127 10.31 13.08 10.87
N GLY A 128 9.18 12.43 10.56
CA GLY A 128 9.14 11.23 9.71
C GLY A 128 9.75 9.96 10.33
N THR A 129 9.96 9.94 11.66
CA THR A 129 10.41 8.74 12.39
C THR A 129 9.19 7.95 12.86
N TYR A 130 9.23 6.63 12.64
CA TYR A 130 8.13 5.72 12.96
C TYR A 130 8.53 4.69 14.02
N ASN A 131 7.66 4.48 15.01
CA ASN A 131 7.74 3.35 15.94
C ASN A 131 6.73 2.26 15.59
N GLU A 132 7.10 1.01 15.81
CA GLU A 132 6.18 -0.13 15.71
C GLU A 132 5.21 -0.12 16.89
N VAL A 133 3.90 -0.14 16.61
CA VAL A 133 2.84 -0.20 17.64
C VAL A 133 2.78 -1.59 18.26
N ILE A 134 3.01 -2.61 17.44
CA ILE A 134 3.09 -4.02 17.82
C ILE A 134 4.27 -4.66 17.08
N PRO A 135 4.83 -5.77 17.60
CA PRO A 135 5.85 -6.52 16.88
C PRO A 135 5.36 -6.88 15.47
N PRO A 136 6.20 -6.72 14.44
CA PRO A 136 5.80 -6.98 13.07
C PRO A 136 5.54 -8.46 12.87
N VAL A 137 4.41 -8.78 12.25
CA VAL A 137 4.08 -10.14 11.86
C VAL A 137 4.79 -10.43 10.55
N LYS A 138 5.71 -11.40 10.55
CA LYS A 138 6.50 -11.76 9.37
C LYS A 138 6.53 -13.26 9.15
N GLU A 139 6.52 -13.66 7.90
CA GLU A 139 6.69 -15.04 7.44
C GLU A 139 7.77 -15.08 6.36
N GLY A 140 8.69 -16.06 6.47
CA GLY A 140 9.78 -16.26 5.51
C GLY A 140 11.03 -15.40 5.70
N ASP A 141 11.90 -15.46 4.68
CA ASP A 141 13.21 -14.82 4.66
C ASP A 141 13.30 -13.79 3.52
N GLU A 142 13.67 -12.55 3.85
CA GLU A 142 13.79 -11.45 2.88
C GLU A 142 14.98 -11.61 1.90
N LYS A 143 15.91 -12.55 2.17
CA LYS A 143 17.18 -12.68 1.44
C LYS A 143 17.04 -13.09 -0.03
N GLU A 144 15.96 -13.76 -0.41
CA GLU A 144 15.72 -14.22 -1.79
C GLU A 144 14.61 -13.41 -2.49
N CYS A 145 14.75 -12.08 -2.48
CA CYS A 145 13.75 -11.20 -3.08
C CYS A 145 14.09 -10.73 -4.49
N SER A 146 13.33 -11.18 -5.49
CA SER A 146 13.44 -10.68 -6.87
C SER A 146 12.50 -9.50 -7.13
N ARG A 147 11.28 -9.54 -6.57
CA ARG A 147 10.29 -8.47 -6.72
C ARG A 147 9.60 -8.21 -5.38
N LYS A 148 9.68 -6.97 -4.90
CA LYS A 148 9.04 -6.51 -3.66
C LYS A 148 7.84 -5.62 -4.00
N LEU A 149 6.67 -5.98 -3.49
CA LEU A 149 5.47 -5.16 -3.48
C LEU A 149 5.28 -4.63 -2.06
N THR A 150 4.91 -3.36 -1.96
CA THR A 150 4.60 -2.74 -0.67
C THR A 150 3.30 -1.99 -0.82
N ASP A 151 2.45 -2.09 0.18
CA ASP A 151 1.29 -1.23 0.33
C ASP A 151 1.36 -0.50 1.68
N THR A 152 0.92 0.75 1.71
CA THR A 152 0.95 1.60 2.90
C THR A 152 -0.34 2.41 2.98
N GLN A 153 -1.17 2.06 3.96
CA GLN A 153 -2.46 2.69 4.20
C GLN A 153 -2.38 3.63 5.40
N PRO A 154 -2.75 4.91 5.26
CA PRO A 154 -2.85 5.81 6.41
C PRO A 154 -4.01 5.41 7.31
N LEU A 155 -3.76 5.40 8.62
CA LEU A 155 -4.76 5.16 9.66
C LEU A 155 -5.13 6.49 10.29
N ASN A 156 -6.24 7.08 9.84
CA ASN A 156 -6.83 8.27 10.47
C ASN A 156 -7.56 7.87 11.76
N LEU A 157 -6.82 7.73 12.86
CA LEU A 157 -7.35 7.23 14.15
C LEU A 157 -7.88 8.34 15.07
N GLY A 158 -7.76 9.62 14.66
CA GLY A 158 -8.23 10.78 15.43
C GLY A 158 -7.42 11.05 16.70
N LEU A 159 -6.19 10.52 16.79
CA LEU A 159 -5.31 10.64 17.96
C LEU A 159 -4.24 11.75 17.83
N GLY A 160 -4.31 12.60 16.80
CA GLY A 160 -3.32 13.65 16.53
C GLY A 160 -1.98 13.14 15.96
N GLU A 161 -1.76 11.83 15.94
CA GLU A 161 -0.58 11.17 15.37
C GLU A 161 -0.94 10.44 14.07
N ASN A 162 -0.05 10.49 13.07
CA ASN A 162 -0.20 9.71 11.84
C ASN A 162 0.27 8.28 12.09
N SER A 163 -0.68 7.34 12.09
CA SER A 163 -0.36 5.91 12.07
C SER A 163 -0.47 5.37 10.64
N ILE A 164 0.41 4.44 10.26
CA ILE A 164 0.38 3.80 8.95
C ILE A 164 0.34 2.28 9.13
N PHE A 165 -0.48 1.64 8.30
CA PHE A 165 -0.53 0.20 8.17
C PHE A 165 0.24 -0.18 6.91
N LYS A 166 1.30 -0.97 7.06
CA LYS A 166 2.22 -1.32 5.97
C LYS A 166 2.21 -2.83 5.76
N ILE A 167 2.05 -3.26 4.51
CA ILE A 167 2.24 -4.65 4.10
C ILE A 167 3.38 -4.71 3.08
N GLU A 168 4.29 -5.66 3.25
CA GLU A 168 5.38 -5.96 2.33
C GLU A 168 5.28 -7.42 1.89
N VAL A 169 5.29 -7.66 0.57
CA VAL A 169 5.28 -9.00 -0.01
C VAL A 169 6.41 -9.12 -1.01
N CYS A 170 7.09 -10.25 -0.99
CA CYS A 170 8.25 -10.50 -1.80
C CYS A 170 8.12 -11.81 -2.57
N TYR A 171 8.46 -11.76 -3.87
CA TYR A 171 8.40 -12.89 -4.79
C TYR A 171 9.78 -13.25 -5.34
N LYS A 172 9.94 -14.54 -5.65
CA LYS A 172 11.05 -15.10 -6.44
C LYS A 172 10.59 -15.29 -7.88
N ASN A 173 11.42 -14.90 -8.84
CA ASN A 173 11.18 -15.14 -10.27
C ASN A 173 11.33 -16.61 -10.64
#